data_AF-A0A8T5KP64-F1
#
_entry.id   AF-A0A8T5KP64-F1
#
_cell.length_a   1.000
_cell.length_b   1.000
_cell.length_c   1.000
_cell.angle_alpha   90.00
_cell.angle_beta   90.00
_cell.angle_gamma   90.00
#
_symmetry.space_group_name_H-M   'P 1'
#
loop_
_entity.id
_entity.type
_entity.pdbx_description
1 polymer ?
#
loop_
_entity_poly.entity_id
_entity_poly.type
_entity_poly.pdbx_seq_one_letter_code
_entity_poly.pdbx_strand_id
1 'polypeptide(L)'
;MRQGLPRVPKDRIAVLIGAKGTTVKSIREACGCQDLFINSETGDVEVTWGEPGSYDPVKAMKLPDVVKAIGRGMSPKAAIRLFDDQHFFEMVDLRDFVGKRSNQQRRVRSRIIGSQGKVRQLIESLTDTEITIYKSTVVIIGEQEGLFAARQAIEMLAGGSEHGSVLGFLEKDRRKSKISNRSLDSIEIKSASVETTGFENLVPGLTEISNRRSRRMRASQVDPEDGEAVFEMMELSEDETVVWEEE
;
A
#
# COMPACT_ATOMS: atom_id res chain seq x y z
N MET A 1 -6.97 21.99 26.87
CA MET A 1 -7.74 22.61 25.75
C MET A 1 -9.12 21.98 25.67
N ARG A 2 -10.21 22.74 25.47
CA ARG A 2 -11.55 22.16 25.24
C ARG A 2 -11.89 22.17 23.75
N GLN A 3 -12.41 21.06 23.24
CA GLN A 3 -12.78 20.90 21.83
C GLN A 3 -14.20 20.31 21.73
N GLY A 4 -15.07 20.99 20.99
CA GLY A 4 -16.38 20.46 20.62
C GLY A 4 -16.26 19.44 19.50
N LEU A 5 -16.93 18.30 19.64
CA LEU A 5 -16.94 17.22 18.64
C LEU A 5 -18.26 17.16 17.86
N PRO A 6 -18.29 16.45 16.71
CA PRO A 6 -19.51 16.25 15.95
C PRO A 6 -20.62 15.62 16.79
N ARG A 7 -21.82 16.20 16.71
CA ARG A 7 -23.01 15.70 17.39
C ARG A 7 -23.37 14.29 16.92
N VAL A 8 -23.70 13.44 17.88
CA VAL A 8 -24.01 12.02 17.63
C VAL A 8 -25.52 11.82 17.60
N PRO A 9 -26.06 11.01 16.66
CA PRO A 9 -27.48 10.67 16.64
C PRO A 9 -27.94 10.01 17.94
N LYS A 10 -29.16 10.32 18.39
CA LYS A 10 -29.72 9.81 19.67
C LYS A 10 -29.67 8.29 19.79
N ASP A 11 -29.91 7.57 18.70
CA ASP A 11 -29.88 6.10 18.65
C ASP A 11 -28.46 5.51 18.80
N ARG A 12 -27.41 6.33 18.73
CA ARG A 12 -26.00 5.92 18.80
C ARG A 12 -25.26 6.41 20.03
N ILE A 13 -25.87 7.28 20.85
CA ILE A 13 -25.29 7.76 22.12
C ILE A 13 -24.94 6.58 23.02
N ALA A 14 -25.86 5.62 23.20
CA ALA A 14 -25.63 4.46 24.05
C ALA A 14 -24.43 3.60 23.59
N VAL A 15 -24.18 3.51 22.29
CA VAL A 15 -23.04 2.76 21.73
C VAL A 15 -21.72 3.50 21.96
N LEU A 16 -21.74 4.83 21.84
CA LEU A 16 -20.57 5.66 22.14
C LEU A 16 -20.19 5.59 23.62
N ILE A 17 -21.17 5.59 24.52
CA ILE A 17 -20.94 5.43 25.96
C ILE A 17 -20.47 4.00 26.28
N GLY A 18 -21.17 3.00 25.74
CA GLY A 18 -20.94 1.59 26.03
C GLY A 18 -21.51 1.14 27.38
N ALA A 19 -21.54 -0.17 27.62
CA ALA A 19 -22.01 -0.73 28.87
C ALA A 19 -21.18 -0.19 30.04
N LYS A 20 -21.81 0.50 31.00
CA LYS A 20 -21.12 1.14 32.14
C LYS A 20 -19.96 2.08 31.73
N GLY A 21 -20.00 2.67 30.53
CA GLY A 21 -18.95 3.57 30.06
C GLY A 21 -17.69 2.89 29.52
N THR A 22 -17.72 1.57 29.25
CA THR A 22 -16.53 0.85 28.74
C THR A 22 -15.98 1.44 27.45
N THR A 23 -16.85 1.83 26.53
CA THR A 23 -16.45 2.36 25.23
C THR A 23 -15.76 3.72 25.38
N VAL A 24 -16.35 4.62 26.18
CA VAL A 24 -15.75 5.93 26.49
C VAL A 24 -14.37 5.78 27.10
N LYS A 25 -14.20 4.83 28.03
CA LYS A 25 -12.89 4.52 28.62
C LYS A 25 -11.89 4.06 27.57
N SER A 26 -12.27 3.12 26.70
CA SER A 26 -11.38 2.63 25.63
C SER A 26 -10.98 3.72 24.64
N ILE A 27 -11.88 4.64 24.29
CA ILE A 27 -11.58 5.77 23.40
C ILE A 27 -10.64 6.75 24.11
N ARG A 28 -10.89 7.04 25.40
CA ARG A 28 -10.03 7.92 26.21
C ARG A 28 -8.61 7.38 26.29
N GLU A 29 -8.46 6.09 26.59
CA GLU A 29 -7.16 5.42 26.69
C GLU A 29 -6.42 5.40 25.35
N ALA A 30 -7.09 5.07 24.24
CA ALA A 30 -6.47 5.04 22.91
C ALA A 30 -6.02 6.44 22.44
N CYS A 31 -6.83 7.46 22.76
CA CYS A 31 -6.64 8.84 22.34
C CYS A 31 -5.65 9.62 23.23
N GLY A 32 -5.56 9.27 24.51
CA GLY A 32 -4.78 10.01 25.50
C GLY A 32 -5.43 11.32 25.97
N CYS A 33 -6.76 11.45 25.84
CA CYS A 33 -7.47 12.63 26.33
C CYS A 33 -7.76 12.54 27.85
N GLN A 34 -7.86 13.69 28.52
CA GLN A 34 -8.09 13.73 29.97
C GLN A 34 -9.53 13.39 30.31
N ASP A 35 -10.48 13.99 29.59
CA ASP A 35 -11.90 13.69 29.75
C ASP A 35 -12.69 13.78 28.43
N LEU A 36 -13.72 12.94 28.33
CA LEU A 36 -14.66 12.87 27.21
C LEU A 36 -16.07 12.93 27.79
N PHE A 37 -16.70 14.09 27.68
CA PHE A 37 -18.05 14.35 28.15
C PHE A 37 -19.05 14.13 27.02
N ILE A 38 -20.12 13.40 27.31
CA ILE A 38 -21.20 13.09 26.36
C ILE A 38 -22.52 13.43 27.03
N ASN A 39 -23.24 14.41 26.47
CA ASN A 39 -24.59 14.71 26.92
C ASN A 39 -25.57 13.67 26.38
N SER A 40 -26.22 12.93 27.28
CA SER A 40 -27.13 11.83 26.92
C SER A 40 -28.46 12.29 26.30
N GLU A 41 -28.87 13.53 26.52
CA GLU A 41 -30.13 14.08 26.01
C GLU A 41 -29.97 14.76 24.66
N THR A 42 -28.91 15.58 24.52
CA THR A 42 -28.65 16.35 23.31
C THR A 42 -27.79 15.58 22.31
N GLY A 43 -26.90 14.69 22.77
CA GLY A 43 -25.91 14.01 21.93
C GLY A 43 -24.69 14.88 21.60
N ASP A 44 -24.51 15.98 22.32
CA ASP A 44 -23.33 16.82 22.20
C ASP A 44 -22.15 16.14 22.91
N VAL A 45 -20.99 16.22 22.26
CA VAL A 45 -19.77 15.55 22.71
C VAL A 45 -18.68 16.60 22.85
N GLU A 46 -18.06 16.65 24.03
CA GLU A 46 -16.99 17.58 24.36
C GLU A 46 -15.78 16.81 24.88
N VAL A 47 -14.59 17.26 24.48
CA VAL A 47 -13.32 16.68 24.92
C VAL A 47 -12.54 17.72 25.67
N THR A 48 -12.01 17.32 26.83
CA THR A 48 -11.01 18.07 27.56
C THR A 48 -9.66 17.40 27.37
N TRP A 49 -8.76 18.13 26.71
CA TRP A 49 -7.36 17.79 26.56
C TRP A 49 -6.55 18.38 27.71
N GLY A 50 -5.48 17.69 28.10
CA GLY A 50 -4.52 18.16 29.09
C GLY A 50 -3.71 19.38 28.64
N GLU A 51 -2.58 19.62 29.30
CA GLU A 51 -1.66 20.70 28.95
C GLU A 51 -1.07 20.49 27.55
N PRO A 52 -0.79 21.56 26.78
CA PRO A 52 -0.13 21.43 25.49
C PRO A 52 1.18 20.63 25.59
N GLY A 53 1.33 19.60 24.76
CA GLY A 53 2.47 18.68 24.81
C GLY A 53 2.26 17.40 25.63
N SER A 54 1.17 17.32 26.42
CA SER A 54 0.80 16.08 27.14
C SER A 54 0.03 15.06 26.28
N TYR A 55 -0.53 15.51 25.15
CA TYR A 55 -1.35 14.70 24.26
C TYR A 55 -0.78 14.73 22.83
N ASP A 56 -1.05 13.66 22.09
CA ASP A 56 -0.67 13.55 20.68
C ASP A 56 -1.59 14.43 19.81
N PRO A 57 -1.06 15.47 19.13
CA PRO A 57 -1.84 16.33 18.27
C PRO A 57 -2.51 15.58 17.10
N VAL A 58 -1.88 14.52 16.59
CA VAL A 58 -2.43 13.73 15.46
C VAL A 58 -3.69 13.01 15.91
N LYS A 59 -3.65 12.36 17.08
CA LYS A 59 -4.84 11.71 17.66
C LYS A 59 -5.94 12.72 17.99
N ALA A 60 -5.58 13.93 18.42
CA ALA A 60 -6.55 15.01 18.63
C ALA A 60 -7.25 15.45 17.34
N MET A 61 -6.53 15.46 16.22
CA MET A 61 -7.12 15.73 14.90
C MET A 61 -7.99 14.58 14.39
N LYS A 62 -7.65 13.32 14.68
CA LYS A 62 -8.43 12.14 14.24
C LYS A 62 -9.66 11.83 15.12
N LEU A 63 -9.68 12.26 16.39
CA LEU A 63 -10.78 11.98 17.33
C LEU A 63 -12.19 12.40 16.83
N PRO A 64 -12.38 13.58 16.20
CA PRO A 64 -13.66 13.94 15.59
C PRO A 64 -14.18 12.91 14.58
N ASP A 65 -13.28 12.30 13.79
CA ASP A 65 -13.65 11.30 12.79
C ASP A 65 -13.96 9.94 13.42
N VAL A 66 -13.29 9.57 14.52
CA VAL A 66 -13.66 8.40 15.34
C VAL A 66 -15.10 8.53 15.87
N VAL A 67 -15.42 9.67 16.47
CA VAL A 67 -16.78 9.92 17.00
C VAL A 67 -17.81 9.95 15.87
N LYS A 68 -17.46 10.55 14.72
CA LYS A 68 -18.31 10.56 13.53
C LYS A 68 -18.53 9.15 12.98
N ALA A 69 -17.51 8.30 12.93
CA ALA A 69 -17.62 6.91 12.48
C ALA A 69 -18.58 6.10 13.37
N ILE A 70 -18.43 6.19 14.70
CA ILE A 70 -19.31 5.49 15.66
C ILE A 70 -20.75 6.01 15.55
N GLY A 71 -20.92 7.33 15.43
CA GLY A 71 -22.21 7.98 15.24
C GLY A 71 -22.90 7.59 13.92
N ARG A 72 -22.13 7.15 12.93
CA ARG A 72 -22.59 6.62 11.64
C ARG A 72 -22.55 5.10 11.56
N GLY A 73 -22.71 4.43 12.70
CA GLY A 73 -23.02 3.00 12.77
C GLY A 73 -21.81 2.08 12.95
N MET A 74 -20.59 2.59 12.83
CA MET A 74 -19.38 1.76 12.95
C MET A 74 -19.20 1.21 14.36
N SER A 75 -18.56 0.05 14.47
CA SER A 75 -18.25 -0.53 15.77
C SER A 75 -17.16 0.30 16.49
N PRO A 76 -17.19 0.44 17.82
CA PRO A 76 -16.14 1.18 18.51
C PRO A 76 -14.74 0.58 18.34
N LYS A 77 -14.64 -0.76 18.28
CA LYS A 77 -13.37 -1.46 18.05
C LYS A 77 -12.76 -1.12 16.68
N ALA A 78 -13.61 -1.07 15.65
CA ALA A 78 -13.23 -0.63 14.30
C ALA A 78 -12.77 0.83 14.30
N ALA A 79 -13.57 1.72 14.91
CA ALA A 79 -13.29 3.14 14.93
C ALA A 79 -11.99 3.50 15.68
N ILE A 80 -11.62 2.75 16.72
CA ILE A 80 -10.36 2.95 17.45
C ILE A 80 -9.12 2.74 16.55
N ARG A 81 -9.23 1.93 15.48
CA ARG A 81 -8.12 1.73 14.53
C ARG A 81 -7.70 3.02 13.82
N LEU A 82 -8.58 4.03 13.73
CA LEU A 82 -8.22 5.33 13.16
C LEU A 82 -7.12 6.05 13.95
N PHE A 83 -6.91 5.73 15.23
CA PHE A 83 -5.82 6.33 15.98
C PHE A 83 -4.44 5.84 15.53
N ASP A 84 -4.38 4.78 14.73
CA ASP A 84 -3.16 4.36 14.03
C ASP A 84 -2.87 5.30 12.86
N ASP A 85 -1.60 5.56 12.58
CA ASP A 85 -1.17 6.58 11.62
C ASP A 85 -1.54 6.21 10.19
N GLN A 86 -1.46 4.92 9.85
CA GLN A 86 -1.73 4.40 8.51
C GLN A 86 -3.23 4.33 8.17
N HIS A 87 -4.10 4.49 9.17
CA HIS A 87 -5.54 4.39 8.98
C HIS A 87 -6.17 5.76 8.77
N PHE A 88 -7.02 5.84 7.74
CA PHE A 88 -7.74 7.03 7.34
C PHE A 88 -9.26 6.79 7.34
N PHE A 89 -10.00 7.89 7.52
CA PHE A 89 -11.45 7.90 7.57
C PHE A 89 -12.02 8.45 6.27
N GLU A 90 -13.00 7.75 5.71
CA GLU A 90 -13.77 8.27 4.59
C GLU A 90 -15.27 8.05 4.76
N MET A 91 -16.05 9.02 4.25
CA MET A 91 -17.49 9.00 4.30
C MET A 91 -18.06 9.31 2.92
N VAL A 92 -18.95 8.44 2.45
CA VAL A 92 -19.71 8.61 1.21
C VAL A 92 -21.18 8.77 1.53
N ASP A 93 -21.80 9.85 1.09
CA ASP A 93 -23.24 10.06 1.21
C ASP A 93 -23.96 9.58 -0.05
N LEU A 94 -24.81 8.57 0.09
CA LEU A 94 -25.59 8.03 -1.02
C LEU A 94 -26.57 9.06 -1.59
N ARG A 95 -26.91 10.10 -0.82
CA ARG A 95 -27.77 11.20 -1.28
C ARG A 95 -27.17 11.97 -2.44
N ASP A 96 -25.85 11.98 -2.57
CA ASP A 96 -25.16 12.71 -3.65
C ASP A 96 -25.35 12.01 -5.01
N PHE A 97 -25.61 10.70 -4.99
CA PHE A 97 -25.80 9.88 -6.20
C PHE A 97 -27.26 9.74 -6.60
N VAL A 98 -28.16 9.50 -5.64
CA VAL A 98 -29.58 9.19 -5.93
C VAL A 98 -30.56 10.24 -5.43
N GLY A 99 -30.07 11.32 -4.83
CA GLY A 99 -30.88 12.38 -4.26
C GLY A 99 -31.63 11.98 -2.98
N LYS A 100 -32.71 12.70 -2.68
CA LYS A 100 -33.48 12.56 -1.44
C LYS A 100 -34.53 11.44 -1.46
N ARG A 101 -34.65 10.68 -2.54
CA ARG A 101 -35.68 9.64 -2.71
C ARG A 101 -35.34 8.40 -1.87
N SER A 102 -36.11 8.15 -0.81
CA SER A 102 -35.90 7.04 0.15
C SER A 102 -35.84 5.65 -0.53
N ASN A 103 -36.70 5.41 -1.52
CA ASN A 103 -36.73 4.14 -2.26
C ASN A 103 -35.45 3.90 -3.06
N GLN A 104 -34.88 4.95 -3.67
CA GLN A 104 -33.63 4.83 -4.41
C GLN A 104 -32.45 4.61 -3.46
N GLN A 105 -32.41 5.33 -2.33
CA GLN A 105 -31.38 5.12 -1.30
C GLN A 105 -31.42 3.70 -0.74
N ARG A 106 -32.62 3.16 -0.49
CA ARG A 106 -32.79 1.76 -0.06
C ARG A 106 -32.26 0.79 -1.12
N ARG A 107 -32.58 0.99 -2.40
CA ARG A 107 -32.07 0.15 -3.50
C ARG A 107 -30.55 0.17 -3.60
N VAL A 108 -29.93 1.35 -3.62
CA VAL A 108 -28.47 1.49 -3.69
C VAL A 108 -27.81 0.88 -2.46
N ARG A 109 -28.34 1.14 -1.26
CA ARG A 109 -27.85 0.50 -0.03
C ARG A 109 -27.91 -1.03 -0.13
N SER A 110 -29.03 -1.59 -0.59
CA SER A 110 -29.18 -3.04 -0.78
C SER A 110 -28.20 -3.59 -1.81
N ARG A 111 -27.89 -2.82 -2.87
CA ARG A 111 -26.87 -3.17 -3.86
C ARG A 111 -25.48 -3.25 -3.21
N ILE A 112 -25.07 -2.21 -2.50
CA ILE A 112 -23.75 -2.16 -1.84
C ILE A 112 -23.57 -3.31 -0.82
N ILE A 113 -24.61 -3.62 -0.05
CA ILE A 113 -24.60 -4.76 0.89
C ILE A 113 -24.52 -6.08 0.10
N GLY A 114 -25.33 -6.20 -0.95
CA GLY A 114 -25.52 -7.45 -1.68
C GLY A 114 -26.28 -8.49 -0.86
N SER A 115 -26.49 -9.67 -1.44
CA SER A 115 -27.17 -10.78 -0.76
C SER A 115 -26.40 -11.20 0.50
N GLN A 116 -27.03 -11.12 1.67
CA GLN A 116 -26.42 -11.45 2.97
C GLN A 116 -25.12 -10.69 3.29
N GLY A 117 -24.90 -9.51 2.69
CA GLY A 117 -23.66 -8.77 2.91
C GLY A 117 -22.45 -9.25 2.09
N LYS A 118 -22.64 -10.20 1.16
CA LYS A 118 -21.55 -10.78 0.38
C LYS A 118 -20.74 -9.75 -0.41
N VAL A 119 -21.40 -8.78 -1.03
CA VAL A 119 -20.71 -7.76 -1.85
C VAL A 119 -19.88 -6.86 -0.94
N ARG A 120 -20.45 -6.39 0.18
CA ARG A 120 -19.69 -5.61 1.16
C ARG A 120 -18.46 -6.38 1.66
N GLN A 121 -18.63 -7.64 2.06
CA GLN A 121 -17.54 -8.49 2.56
C GLN A 121 -16.44 -8.72 1.51
N LEU A 122 -16.81 -8.87 0.23
CA LEU A 122 -15.85 -8.98 -0.86
C LEU A 122 -15.04 -7.70 -1.05
N ILE A 123 -15.70 -6.53 -1.00
CA ILE A 123 -15.00 -5.25 -1.10
C ILE A 123 -14.04 -5.08 0.10
N GLU A 124 -14.52 -5.32 1.32
CA GLU A 124 -13.73 -5.31 2.55
C GLU A 124 -12.49 -6.21 2.42
N SER A 125 -12.64 -7.45 1.94
CA SER A 125 -11.54 -8.41 1.78
C SER A 125 -10.57 -8.12 0.61
N LEU A 126 -11.01 -7.41 -0.43
CA LEU A 126 -10.15 -7.06 -1.57
C LEU A 126 -9.32 -5.80 -1.29
N THR A 127 -9.88 -4.88 -0.51
CA THR A 127 -9.29 -3.58 -0.19
C THR A 127 -8.65 -3.53 1.20
N ASP A 128 -8.82 -4.58 2.01
CA ASP A 128 -8.37 -4.64 3.40
C ASP A 128 -8.92 -3.44 4.24
N THR A 129 -10.18 -3.07 3.98
CA THR A 129 -10.90 -1.98 4.66
C THR A 129 -12.07 -2.49 5.51
N GLU A 130 -12.52 -1.67 6.46
CA GLU A 130 -13.74 -1.90 7.23
C GLU A 130 -14.86 -0.96 6.77
N ILE A 131 -15.98 -1.53 6.33
CA ILE A 131 -17.09 -0.78 5.72
C ILE A 131 -18.34 -0.92 6.59
N THR A 132 -18.90 0.21 7.00
CA THR A 132 -20.19 0.24 7.69
C THR A 132 -21.19 1.12 6.95
N ILE A 133 -22.42 0.64 6.82
CA ILE A 133 -23.47 1.34 6.09
C ILE A 133 -24.59 1.68 7.07
N TYR A 134 -24.84 2.97 7.25
CA TYR A 134 -25.83 3.49 8.20
C TYR A 134 -26.73 4.51 7.52
N LYS A 135 -28.04 4.19 7.45
CA LYS A 135 -29.06 5.00 6.78
C LYS A 135 -28.69 5.31 5.32
N SER A 136 -28.26 6.53 5.02
CA SER A 136 -27.82 6.98 3.69
C SER A 136 -26.31 7.16 3.58
N THR A 137 -25.56 6.86 4.63
CA THR A 137 -24.13 7.11 4.71
C THR A 137 -23.37 5.79 4.72
N VAL A 138 -22.28 5.73 3.96
CA VAL A 138 -21.30 4.65 4.02
C VAL A 138 -20.03 5.22 4.64
N VAL A 139 -19.53 4.53 5.66
CA VAL A 139 -18.28 4.86 6.36
C VAL A 139 -17.27 3.78 6.03
N ILE A 140 -16.05 4.20 5.70
CA ILE A 140 -14.94 3.35 5.34
C ILE A 140 -13.75 3.75 6.22
N ILE A 141 -13.07 2.75 6.79
CA ILE A 141 -11.80 2.92 7.49
C ILE A 141 -10.80 1.95 6.88
N GLY A 142 -9.58 2.41 6.62
CA GLY A 142 -8.48 1.56 6.18
C GLY A 142 -7.25 2.36 5.78
N GLU A 143 -6.29 1.67 5.17
CA GLU A 143 -5.09 2.28 4.60
C GLU A 143 -5.40 3.08 3.33
N GLN A 144 -4.53 4.03 2.98
CA GLN A 144 -4.77 4.99 1.90
C GLN A 144 -5.12 4.33 0.55
N GLU A 145 -4.37 3.30 0.14
CA GLU A 145 -4.59 2.61 -1.14
C GLU A 145 -5.95 1.89 -1.16
N GLY A 146 -6.22 1.09 -0.13
CA GLY A 146 -7.46 0.34 0.01
C GLY A 146 -8.68 1.25 0.15
N LEU A 147 -8.54 2.37 0.87
CA LEU A 147 -9.59 3.35 1.08
C LEU A 147 -10.06 3.97 -0.25
N PHE A 148 -9.13 4.39 -1.10
CA PHE A 148 -9.45 4.94 -2.42
C PHE A 148 -10.17 3.93 -3.31
N ALA A 149 -9.67 2.69 -3.36
CA ALA A 149 -10.28 1.61 -4.15
C ALA A 149 -11.70 1.27 -3.64
N ALA A 150 -11.89 1.19 -2.32
CA ALA A 150 -13.18 0.93 -1.69
C ALA A 150 -14.19 2.04 -1.95
N ARG A 151 -13.76 3.31 -1.82
CA ARG A 151 -14.58 4.48 -2.14
C ARG A 151 -15.04 4.43 -3.59
N GLN A 152 -14.12 4.26 -4.53
CA GLN A 152 -14.43 4.16 -5.96
C GLN A 152 -15.43 3.03 -6.24
N ALA A 153 -15.24 1.85 -5.63
CA ALA A 153 -16.17 0.73 -5.79
C ALA A 153 -17.58 1.06 -5.28
N ILE A 154 -17.69 1.73 -4.14
CA ILE A 154 -18.99 2.18 -3.59
C ILE A 154 -19.65 3.21 -4.51
N GLU A 155 -18.89 4.15 -5.06
CA GLU A 155 -19.39 5.15 -6.00
C GLU A 155 -19.88 4.50 -7.31
N MET A 156 -19.15 3.51 -7.84
CA MET A 156 -19.58 2.75 -9.03
C MET A 156 -20.90 2.01 -8.76
N LEU A 157 -21.03 1.35 -7.60
CA LEU A 157 -22.27 0.68 -7.23
C LEU A 157 -23.42 1.67 -7.04
N ALA A 158 -23.15 2.84 -6.46
CA ALA A 158 -24.14 3.90 -6.31
C ALA A 158 -24.55 4.53 -7.65
N GLY A 159 -23.62 4.67 -8.58
CA GLY A 159 -23.83 5.15 -9.96
C GLY A 159 -24.51 4.15 -10.88
N GLY A 160 -24.67 2.90 -10.45
CA GLY A 160 -25.47 1.90 -11.16
C GLY A 160 -24.67 0.79 -11.85
N SER A 161 -23.34 0.76 -11.73
CA SER A 161 -22.46 -0.24 -12.34
C SER A 161 -22.71 -1.65 -11.82
N GLU A 162 -22.68 -2.65 -12.70
CA GLU A 162 -22.87 -4.05 -12.36
C GLU A 162 -21.85 -4.54 -11.31
N HIS A 163 -22.29 -5.48 -10.46
CA HIS A 163 -21.41 -6.06 -9.43
C HIS A 163 -20.16 -6.70 -10.03
N GLY A 164 -20.29 -7.42 -11.14
CA GLY A 164 -19.16 -8.06 -11.82
C GLY A 164 -18.11 -7.04 -12.27
N SER A 165 -18.53 -5.91 -12.84
CA SER A 165 -17.62 -4.84 -13.26
C SER A 165 -16.87 -4.21 -12.09
N VAL A 166 -17.54 -4.01 -10.95
CA VAL A 166 -16.91 -3.44 -9.74
C VAL A 166 -15.91 -4.41 -9.12
N LEU A 167 -16.25 -5.69 -9.04
CA LEU A 167 -15.32 -6.70 -8.52
C LEU A 167 -14.11 -6.88 -9.44
N GLY A 168 -14.31 -6.90 -10.76
CA GLY A 168 -13.21 -6.95 -11.73
C GLY A 168 -12.29 -5.72 -11.65
N PHE A 169 -12.85 -4.53 -11.37
CA PHE A 169 -12.06 -3.33 -11.08
C PHE A 169 -11.19 -3.53 -9.82
N LEU A 170 -11.77 -3.98 -8.71
CA LEU A 170 -11.03 -4.20 -7.45
C LEU A 170 -9.95 -5.27 -7.57
N GLU A 171 -10.22 -6.36 -8.30
CA GLU A 171 -9.23 -7.41 -8.54
C GLU A 171 -8.04 -6.89 -9.37
N LYS A 172 -8.32 -6.09 -10.41
CA LYS A 172 -7.29 -5.46 -11.24
C LYS A 172 -6.48 -4.46 -10.44
N ASP A 173 -7.13 -3.65 -9.61
CA ASP A 173 -6.49 -2.67 -8.76
C ASP A 173 -5.57 -3.33 -7.73
N ARG A 174 -6.07 -4.35 -7.02
CA ARG A 174 -5.26 -5.16 -6.08
C ARG A 174 -4.04 -5.79 -6.76
N ARG A 175 -4.20 -6.28 -8.00
CA ARG A 175 -3.08 -6.84 -8.77
C ARG A 175 -2.05 -5.76 -9.12
N LYS A 176 -2.52 -4.57 -9.49
CA LYS A 176 -1.66 -3.42 -9.81
C LYS A 176 -0.88 -2.96 -8.57
N SER A 177 -1.52 -2.80 -7.41
CA SER A 177 -0.85 -2.43 -6.16
C SER A 177 0.22 -3.44 -5.76
N LYS A 178 -0.07 -4.76 -5.87
CA LYS A 178 0.93 -5.80 -5.61
C LYS A 178 2.16 -5.71 -6.52
N ILE A 179 1.96 -5.43 -7.80
CA ILE A 179 3.06 -5.28 -8.76
C ILE A 179 3.86 -4.01 -8.46
N SER A 180 3.18 -2.91 -8.16
CA SER A 180 3.78 -1.62 -7.79
C SER A 180 4.66 -1.76 -6.55
N ASN A 181 4.13 -2.34 -5.47
CA ASN A 181 4.85 -2.49 -4.22
C ASN A 181 6.08 -3.39 -4.38
N ARG A 182 5.99 -4.44 -5.20
CA ARG A 182 7.15 -5.30 -5.52
C ARG A 182 8.24 -4.60 -6.33
N SER A 183 7.90 -3.58 -7.12
CA SER A 183 8.88 -2.86 -7.95
C SER A 183 9.75 -1.89 -7.14
N LEU A 184 9.26 -1.40 -6.01
CA LEU A 184 9.98 -0.44 -5.16
C LEU A 184 11.15 -1.07 -4.39
N ASP A 185 11.04 -2.36 -4.03
CA ASP A 185 12.11 -3.10 -3.33
C ASP A 185 13.33 -3.40 -4.23
N SER A 186 13.28 -3.07 -5.53
CA SER A 186 14.35 -3.43 -6.49
C SER A 186 15.37 -2.33 -6.78
N ILE A 187 15.24 -1.16 -6.16
CA ILE A 187 16.20 -0.06 -6.33
C ILE A 187 17.02 0.13 -5.04
N GLU A 188 17.78 -0.91 -4.69
CA GLU A 188 19.04 -0.65 -3.98
C GLU A 188 19.97 0.01 -5.00
N ILE A 189 20.16 1.33 -4.90
CA ILE A 189 21.27 1.99 -5.59
C ILE A 189 22.53 1.42 -4.96
N LYS A 190 23.05 0.31 -5.50
CA LYS A 190 24.40 -0.14 -5.21
C LYS A 190 25.30 1.04 -5.53
N SER A 191 25.81 1.69 -4.48
CA SER A 191 26.90 2.66 -4.59
C SER A 191 28.00 2.01 -5.42
N ALA A 192 28.22 2.56 -6.60
CA ALA A 192 29.04 1.95 -7.63
C ALA A 192 30.48 1.72 -7.13
N SER A 193 30.81 0.46 -6.89
CA SER A 193 32.10 -0.11 -7.26
C SER A 193 31.82 -1.25 -8.24
N VAL A 194 31.24 -0.91 -9.39
CA VAL A 194 31.16 -1.83 -10.52
C VAL A 194 32.55 -1.83 -11.14
N GLU A 195 33.38 -2.78 -10.72
CA GLU A 195 34.43 -3.26 -11.61
C GLU A 195 33.73 -3.72 -12.89
N THR A 196 34.12 -3.16 -14.03
CA THR A 196 33.58 -3.53 -15.34
C THR A 196 33.95 -4.98 -15.63
N THR A 197 33.18 -5.93 -15.10
CA THR A 197 33.33 -7.34 -15.44
C THR A 197 32.81 -7.51 -16.85
N GLY A 198 33.74 -7.58 -17.81
CA GLY A 198 33.43 -7.79 -19.22
C GLY A 198 32.62 -9.06 -19.45
N PHE A 199 32.03 -9.16 -20.65
CA PHE A 199 31.20 -10.28 -21.11
C PHE A 199 31.88 -11.66 -20.99
N GLU A 200 33.19 -11.66 -20.84
CA GLU A 200 34.09 -12.80 -20.67
C GLU A 200 33.82 -13.63 -19.40
N ASN A 201 33.32 -13.02 -18.31
CA ASN A 201 33.04 -13.73 -17.05
C ASN A 201 31.68 -14.45 -17.04
N LEU A 202 30.80 -14.15 -18.00
CA LEU A 202 29.47 -14.75 -18.11
C LEU A 202 29.48 -16.09 -18.84
N VAL A 203 30.53 -16.36 -19.62
CA VAL A 203 30.63 -17.58 -20.43
C VAL A 203 31.95 -18.29 -20.11
N PRO A 204 31.93 -19.37 -19.32
CA PRO A 204 33.13 -20.14 -19.01
C PRO A 204 33.83 -20.61 -20.29
N GLY A 205 35.12 -20.30 -20.44
CA GLY A 205 35.96 -20.74 -21.57
C GLY A 205 35.93 -19.83 -22.82
N LEU A 206 35.22 -18.70 -22.81
CA LEU A 206 35.19 -17.78 -23.95
C LEU A 206 36.54 -17.09 -24.19
N THR A 207 37.26 -16.76 -23.11
CA THR A 207 38.60 -16.16 -23.13
C THR A 207 39.62 -17.08 -23.81
N GLU A 208 39.55 -18.39 -23.54
CA GLU A 208 40.42 -19.38 -24.17
C GLU A 208 40.20 -19.50 -25.69
N ILE A 209 38.94 -19.40 -26.14
CA ILE A 209 38.58 -19.48 -27.56
C ILE A 209 39.04 -18.22 -28.32
N SER A 210 38.87 -17.05 -27.72
CA SER A 210 39.41 -15.78 -28.26
C SER A 210 40.92 -15.86 -28.45
N ASN A 211 41.63 -16.37 -27.43
CA ASN A 211 43.09 -16.52 -27.45
C ASN A 211 43.58 -17.62 -28.41
N ARG A 212 42.77 -18.62 -28.75
CA ARG A 212 43.10 -19.57 -29.84
C ARG A 212 42.95 -18.96 -31.22
N ARG A 213 41.97 -18.06 -31.43
CA ARG A 213 41.80 -17.35 -32.71
C ARG A 213 42.91 -16.34 -32.96
N SER A 214 43.36 -15.62 -31.92
CA SER A 214 44.49 -14.71 -32.04
C SER A 214 45.82 -15.44 -32.29
N ARG A 215 46.01 -16.65 -31.72
CA ARG A 215 47.18 -17.51 -32.02
C ARG A 215 47.29 -17.91 -33.49
N ARG A 216 46.17 -18.16 -34.19
CA ARG A 216 46.18 -18.45 -35.63
C ARG A 216 46.58 -17.25 -36.51
N MET A 217 46.49 -16.03 -35.98
CA MET A 217 46.81 -14.78 -36.70
C MET A 217 48.25 -14.30 -36.45
N ARG A 218 49.06 -15.01 -35.64
CA ARG A 218 50.51 -14.74 -35.46
C ARG A 218 51.40 -15.37 -36.54
N ALA A 219 50.80 -15.82 -37.65
CA ALA A 219 51.52 -16.14 -38.89
C ALA A 219 51.56 -14.93 -39.84
N SER A 220 51.49 -13.70 -39.32
CA SER A 220 51.83 -12.49 -40.06
C SER A 220 53.35 -12.44 -40.23
N GLN A 221 53.82 -12.24 -41.46
CA GLN A 221 55.24 -11.97 -41.72
C GLN A 221 55.71 -10.79 -40.85
N VAL A 222 56.65 -11.05 -39.95
CA VAL A 222 57.34 -10.00 -39.19
C VAL A 222 58.29 -9.29 -40.16
N ASP A 223 58.38 -7.97 -40.05
CA ASP A 223 59.29 -7.15 -40.86
C ASP A 223 60.74 -7.49 -40.50
N PRO A 224 61.59 -7.97 -41.43
CA PRO A 224 62.97 -8.36 -41.14
C PRO A 224 63.88 -7.19 -40.75
N GLU A 225 63.44 -5.93 -40.91
CA GLU A 225 64.20 -4.76 -40.46
C GLU A 225 63.97 -4.43 -38.96
N ASP A 226 62.95 -5.02 -38.32
CA ASP A 226 62.65 -4.82 -36.89
C ASP A 226 63.29 -5.93 -36.03
N GLY A 227 64.46 -5.62 -35.45
CA GLY A 227 65.26 -6.58 -34.69
C GLY A 227 64.63 -7.07 -33.38
N GLU A 228 63.76 -6.28 -32.74
CA GLU A 228 63.10 -6.69 -31.49
C GLU A 228 61.95 -7.68 -31.78
N ALA A 229 61.16 -7.42 -32.83
CA ALA A 229 60.06 -8.29 -33.22
C ALA A 229 60.55 -9.66 -33.73
N VAL A 230 61.70 -9.71 -34.40
CA VAL A 230 62.34 -10.97 -34.81
C VAL A 230 62.83 -11.77 -33.61
N PHE A 231 63.38 -11.10 -32.59
CA PHE A 231 63.83 -11.77 -31.37
C PHE A 231 62.66 -12.38 -30.58
N GLU A 232 61.57 -11.63 -30.42
CA GLU A 232 60.36 -12.10 -29.72
C GLU A 232 59.66 -13.25 -30.48
N MET A 233 59.75 -13.30 -31.82
CA MET A 233 59.28 -14.43 -32.61
C MET A 233 60.12 -15.70 -32.43
N MET A 234 61.39 -15.57 -32.05
CA MET A 234 62.32 -16.70 -31.86
C MET A 234 62.32 -17.26 -30.43
N GLU A 235 61.74 -16.55 -29.45
CA GLU A 235 61.49 -17.11 -28.12
C GLU A 235 60.30 -18.06 -28.14
N LEU A 236 60.58 -19.36 -28.02
CA LEU A 236 59.57 -20.38 -27.79
C LEU A 236 58.97 -20.19 -26.38
N SER A 237 57.65 -20.29 -26.28
CA SER A 237 56.96 -20.27 -24.98
C SER A 237 57.22 -21.57 -24.19
N GLU A 238 57.09 -21.54 -22.86
CA GLU A 238 57.45 -22.66 -21.96
C GLU A 238 56.78 -24.01 -22.30
N ASP A 239 55.67 -23.98 -23.06
CA ASP A 239 54.90 -25.16 -23.47
C ASP A 239 55.20 -25.65 -24.91
N GLU A 240 56.16 -25.04 -25.61
CA GLU A 240 56.54 -25.39 -26.98
C GLU A 240 57.89 -26.13 -27.03
N THR A 241 57.87 -27.42 -27.33
CA THR A 241 59.08 -28.25 -27.49
C THR A 241 59.35 -28.56 -28.97
N VAL A 242 60.55 -28.25 -29.46
CA VAL A 242 60.98 -28.68 -30.81
C VAL A 242 61.37 -30.15 -30.76
N VAL A 243 60.63 -30.99 -31.47
CA VAL A 243 60.96 -32.41 -31.67
C VAL A 243 61.63 -32.52 -33.04
N TRP A 244 62.93 -32.84 -33.07
CA TRP A 244 63.64 -33.13 -34.31
C TRP A 244 63.45 -34.61 -34.65
N GLU A 245 63.03 -34.89 -35.88
CA GLU A 245 62.98 -36.24 -36.45
C GLU A 245 64.11 -36.33 -37.49
N GLU A 246 65.07 -37.22 -37.28
CA GLU A 246 66.18 -37.49 -38.22
C GLU A 246 65.67 -38.36 -39.38
N GLU A 247 65.96 -37.95 -40.62
CA GLU A 247 66.11 -38.88 -41.76
C GLU A 247 67.60 -39.23 -41.95
#